data_AF-A0A4V1SEK8-F1
#
_entry.id   AF-A0A4V1SEK8-F1
#
_cell.length_a   1.000
_cell.length_b   1.000
_cell.length_c   1.000
_cell.angle_alpha   90.00
_cell.angle_beta   90.00
_cell.angle_gamma   90.00
#
_symmetry.space_group_name_H-M   'P 1'
#
loop_
_entity.id
_entity.type
_entity.pdbx_description
1 polymer ?
#
loop_
_entity_poly.entity_id
_entity_poly.type
_entity_poly.pdbx_seq_one_letter_code
_entity_poly.pdbx_strand_id
1 'polypeptide(L)' 'VLDLLTPVFKIGRIWQAEEFLATNTPEAVDRFAKSFGTIPLTREAHTDFKKRVPQAIGLIRTGDPTPYGNIIIESV' A
#
# COMPACT_ATOMS: atom_id res chain seq x y z
N VAL A 1 6.72 7.41 -4.55
CA VAL A 1 6.66 7.89 -3.15
C VAL A 1 7.12 6.81 -2.18
N LEU A 2 6.54 5.59 -2.20
CA LEU A 2 6.98 4.50 -1.32
C LEU A 2 8.51 4.24 -1.39
N ASP A 3 9.08 4.21 -2.59
CA ASP A 3 10.53 4.00 -2.78
C ASP A 3 11.41 5.05 -2.09
N LEU A 4 10.87 6.23 -1.79
CA LEU A 4 11.59 7.27 -1.05
C LEU A 4 11.49 7.06 0.48
N LEU A 5 10.51 6.29 0.95
CA LEU A 5 10.33 5.97 2.36
C LEU A 5 11.14 4.75 2.78
N THR A 6 11.27 3.74 1.91
CA THR A 6 11.97 2.48 2.20
C THR A 6 13.42 2.63 2.71
N PRO A 7 14.27 3.59 2.27
CA PRO A 7 15.62 3.72 2.82
C PRO A 7 15.68 4.43 4.18
N VAL A 8 14.64 5.17 4.57
CA VAL A 8 14.64 6.02 5.78
C VAL A 8 13.66 5.55 6.85
N PHE A 9 12.84 4.54 6.55
CA PHE A 9 11.83 4.00 7.46
C PHE A 9 11.82 2.47 7.40
N LYS A 10 11.93 1.83 8.56
CA LYS A 10 11.91 0.36 8.66
C LYS A 10 10.47 -0.14 8.63
N ILE A 11 10.05 -0.67 7.48
CA ILE A 11 8.71 -1.20 7.26
C ILE A 11 8.68 -2.68 7.62
N GLY A 12 7.83 -3.07 8.57
CA GLY A 12 7.57 -4.46 8.95
C GLY A 12 6.48 -5.12 8.11
N ARG A 13 5.47 -4.37 7.67
CA ARG A 13 4.34 -4.88 6.89
C ARG A 13 3.69 -3.80 6.03
N ILE A 14 3.12 -4.22 4.91
CA ILE A 14 2.26 -3.42 4.04
C ILE A 14 0.85 -4.01 4.04
N TRP A 15 -0.15 -3.14 4.14
CA TRP A 15 -1.56 -3.46 3.97
C TRP A 15 -2.07 -2.81 2.69
N GLN A 16 -2.86 -3.52 1.90
CA GLN A 16 -3.47 -3.02 0.66
C GLN A 16 -4.88 -3.59 0.49
N ALA A 17 -5.78 -2.82 -0.12
CA ALA A 17 -7.10 -3.32 -0.50
C ALA A 17 -7.00 -4.45 -1.55
N GLU A 18 -7.78 -5.53 -1.41
CA GLU A 18 -7.80 -6.63 -2.38
C GLU A 18 -8.40 -6.21 -3.73
N GLU A 19 -9.31 -5.24 -3.73
CA GLU A 19 -9.93 -4.66 -4.92
C GLU A 19 -8.90 -4.05 -5.87
N PHE A 20 -7.70 -3.70 -5.37
CA PHE A 20 -6.59 -3.29 -6.22
C PHE A 20 -6.26 -4.32 -7.31
N LEU A 21 -6.31 -5.62 -6.98
CA LEU A 21 -6.04 -6.69 -7.95
C LEU A 21 -7.17 -6.85 -8.97
N ALA A 22 -8.41 -6.63 -8.56
CA ALA A 22 -9.58 -6.83 -9.41
C ALA A 22 -9.83 -5.65 -10.38
N THR A 23 -9.29 -4.47 -10.08
CA THR A 23 -9.64 -3.22 -10.78
C THR A 23 -8.52 -2.65 -11.63
N ASN A 24 -7.29 -3.14 -11.48
CA ASN A 24 -6.12 -2.63 -12.19
C ASN A 24 -5.54 -3.66 -13.14
N THR A 25 -4.79 -3.17 -14.13
CA THR A 25 -4.10 -4.03 -15.08
C THR A 25 -2.92 -4.75 -14.42
N PRO A 26 -2.48 -5.90 -14.96
CA PRO A 26 -1.31 -6.60 -14.46
C PRO A 26 -0.07 -5.72 -14.36
N GLU A 27 0.14 -4.80 -15.31
CA GLU A 27 1.29 -3.90 -15.31
C GLU A 27 1.28 -2.93 -14.12
N ALA A 28 0.09 -2.43 -13.75
CA ALA A 28 -0.06 -1.59 -12.56
C ALA A 28 0.18 -2.39 -11.28
N VAL A 29 -0.30 -3.63 -11.21
CA VAL A 29 -0.07 -4.53 -10.07
C VAL A 29 1.42 -4.83 -9.89
N ASP A 30 2.10 -5.18 -10.98
CA ASP A 30 3.53 -5.50 -10.99
C ASP A 30 4.39 -4.30 -10.60
N ARG A 31 4.00 -3.10 -11.01
CA ARG A 31 4.68 -1.85 -10.60
C ARG A 31 4.70 -1.70 -9.08
N PHE A 32 3.57 -1.95 -8.42
CA PHE A 32 3.49 -1.88 -6.95
C PHE A 32 4.26 -3.03 -6.28
N ALA A 33 4.11 -4.25 -6.77
CA ALA A 33 4.82 -5.42 -6.25
C ALA A 33 6.35 -5.23 -6.30
N LYS A 34 6.87 -4.62 -7.37
CA LYS A 34 8.29 -4.30 -7.50
C LYS A 34 8.78 -3.35 -6.40
N SER A 35 8.00 -2.34 -6.04
CA SER A 35 8.32 -1.42 -4.94
C SER A 35 8.22 -2.05 -3.56
N PHE A 36 7.34 -3.04 -3.37
CA PHE A 36 7.21 -3.76 -2.10
C PHE A 36 8.39 -4.69 -1.81
N GLY A 37 9.00 -5.25 -2.86
CA GLY A 37 10.16 -6.13 -2.72
C GLY A 37 9.85 -7.35 -1.84
N THR A 38 10.58 -7.49 -0.73
CA THR A 38 10.43 -8.61 0.22
C THR A 38 9.56 -8.27 1.43
N ILE A 39 8.99 -7.05 1.49
CA ILE A 39 8.19 -6.63 2.63
C ILE A 39 6.89 -7.45 2.66
N PRO A 40 6.52 -8.04 3.81
CA PRO A 40 5.26 -8.77 3.94
C PRO A 40 4.06 -7.92 3.52
N LEU A 41 3.28 -8.42 2.57
CA LEU A 41 2.07 -7.79 2.07
C LEU A 41 0.85 -8.57 2.52
N THR A 42 -0.08 -7.90 3.19
CA THR A 42 -1.40 -8.45 3.52
C THR A 42 -2.47 -7.67 2.76
N ARG A 43 -3.40 -8.41 2.16
CA ARG A 43 -4.54 -7.82 1.47
C ARG A 43 -5.83 -8.14 2.21
N GLU A 44 -6.73 -7.17 2.25
CA GLU A 44 -8.03 -7.25 2.89
C GLU A 44 -9.06 -6.44 2.10
N ALA A 45 -10.35 -6.68 2.32
CA ALA A 45 -11.40 -5.89 1.69
C ALA A 45 -11.23 -4.40 1.98
N HIS A 46 -11.51 -3.54 0.99
CA HIS A 46 -11.35 -2.08 1.12
C HIS A 46 -12.12 -1.51 2.32
N THR A 47 -13.25 -2.12 2.67
CA THR A 47 -14.03 -1.75 3.86
C THR A 47 -13.28 -1.98 5.16
N ASP A 48 -12.49 -3.05 5.26
CA ASP A 48 -11.67 -3.35 6.43
C ASP A 48 -10.37 -2.56 6.41
N PHE A 49 -9.75 -2.41 5.24
CA PHE A 49 -8.60 -1.53 5.03
C PHE A 49 -8.86 -0.09 5.49
N LYS A 50 -10.05 0.45 5.18
CA LYS A 50 -10.45 1.79 5.62
C LYS A 50 -10.53 1.95 7.14
N LYS A 51 -10.85 0.88 7.88
CA LYS A 51 -10.94 0.94 9.36
C LYS A 51 -9.57 1.20 9.99
N ARG A 52 -8.47 0.90 9.30
CA ARG A 52 -7.10 1.16 9.76
C ARG A 52 -6.66 2.60 9.56
N VAL A 53 -7.22 3.32 8.59
CA VAL A 53 -6.80 4.69 8.24
C VAL A 53 -6.83 5.65 9.43
N PRO A 54 -7.88 5.67 10.29
CA PRO A 54 -7.90 6.54 11.47
C PRO A 54 -6.82 6.22 12.52
N GLN A 55 -6.23 5.04 12.49
CA GLN A 55 -5.17 4.62 13.42
C GLN A 55 -3.76 4.98 12.94
N ALA A 56 -3.63 5.44 11.69
CA ALA A 56 -2.34 5.83 11.15
C ALA A 56 -1.83 7.11 11.82
N ILE A 57 -0.52 7.16 12.09
CA ILE A 57 0.15 8.35 12.64
C ILE A 57 0.23 9.52 11.64
N GLY A 58 -0.07 9.27 10.37
CA GLY A 58 -0.05 10.27 9.31
C GLY A 58 -0.62 9.72 8.01
N LEU A 59 -0.96 10.63 7.09
CA LEU A 59 -1.50 10.29 5.77
C LEU A 59 -0.74 11.06 4.70
N ILE A 60 -0.06 10.33 3.80
CA ILE A 60 0.57 10.92 2.62
C ILE A 60 -0.42 10.83 1.46
N ARG A 61 -0.92 11.97 1.00
CA ARG A 61 -1.78 12.06 -0.18
C ARG A 61 -0.92 12.28 -1.43
N THR A 62 -1.00 11.36 -2.39
CA THR A 62 -0.32 11.47 -3.69
C THR A 62 -1.32 11.90 -4.77
N GLY A 63 -0.81 12.31 -5.94
CA GLY A 63 -1.61 12.52 -7.16
C GLY A 63 -1.76 11.28 -8.04
N ASP A 64 -1.51 10.07 -7.49
CA ASP A 64 -1.59 8.83 -8.26
C ASP A 64 -3.07 8.51 -8.58
N PRO A 65 -3.45 8.37 -9.86
CA PRO A 65 -4.83 8.08 -10.26
C PRO A 65 -5.19 6.59 -10.17
N THR A 66 -4.25 5.70 -9.82
CA THR A 66 -4.47 4.24 -9.80
C THR A 66 -5.57 3.88 -8.79
N PRO A 67 -6.72 3.31 -9.22
CA PRO A 67 -7.78 2.87 -8.32
C PRO A 67 -7.26 1.94 -7.23
N TYR A 68 -7.65 2.19 -5.97
CA TYR A 68 -7.17 1.40 -4.82
C TYR A 68 -5.64 1.33 -4.69
N GLY A 69 -4.90 2.28 -5.28
CA GLY A 69 -3.44 2.41 -5.14
C GLY A 69 -2.98 2.87 -3.74
N ASN A 70 -3.83 2.72 -2.74
CA ASN A 70 -3.56 3.10 -1.37
C ASN A 70 -2.86 1.94 -0.65
N ILE A 71 -1.91 2.29 0.21
CA ILE A 71 -1.23 1.33 1.09
C ILE A 71 -1.15 1.91 2.50
N ILE A 72 -1.11 1.05 3.50
CA ILE A 72 -0.72 1.40 4.86
C ILE A 72 0.58 0.65 5.14
N ILE A 73 1.58 1.40 5.63
CA ILE A 73 2.85 0.83 6.07
C ILE A 73 2.88 0.80 7.59
N GLU A 74 3.29 -0.33 8.13
CA GLU A 74 3.43 -0.56 9.57
C GLU A 74 4.92 -0.69 9.87
N SER A 75 5.42 0.03 10.87
CA SER A 75 6.80 -0.11 11.32
C SER A 75 7.01 -1.48 11.97
N VAL A 76 8.26 -1.92 12.03
CA VAL A 76 8.68 -2.95 13.00
C VAL A 76 8.54 -2.47 14.44
#